data_AF-A0A7Y5DBI9-F1
#
_entry.id   AF-A0A7Y5DBI9-F1
#
_cell.length_a   1.000
_cell.length_b   1.000
_cell.length_c   1.000
_cell.angle_alpha   90.00
_cell.angle_beta   90.00
_cell.angle_gamma   90.00
#
_symmetry.space_group_name_H-M   'P 1'
#
loop_
_entity.id
_entity.type
_entity.pdbx_description
1 polymer ?
#
loop_
_entity_poly.entity_id
_entity_poly.type
_entity_poly.pdbx_seq_one_letter_code
_entity_poly.pdbx_strand_id
1 'polypeptide(L)'
;MNKGNDLRAMNLMHKAMLAGQILFAAICFYMLYSKAMVPSLQDMDKIFQVIAIALSAAGFFAGNFLFKKKLSQAREISAGLKEKFALYRSGCVMQWAFLEGPGIFSIVCFFLTGNYAFIALAAVLILLFAILAPSKLKIALLLGVSEAEVSEL
;
A
#
# COMPACT_ATOMS: atom_id res chain seq x y z
N MET A 1 6.57 11.57 26.75
CA MET A 1 6.17 11.39 25.34
C MET A 1 5.42 10.07 25.22
N ASN A 2 4.25 10.10 24.58
CA ASN A 2 3.11 9.21 24.86
C ASN A 2 3.31 7.75 24.43
N LYS A 3 3.32 6.82 25.39
CA LYS A 3 3.20 5.37 25.17
C LYS A 3 1.86 5.08 24.49
N GLY A 4 1.83 4.35 23.37
CA GLY A 4 0.61 3.98 22.63
C GLY A 4 0.33 4.78 21.35
N ASN A 5 1.13 5.82 21.04
CA ASN A 5 0.88 6.68 19.89
C ASN A 5 1.46 6.13 18.58
N ASP A 6 2.52 5.33 18.63
CA ASP A 6 3.30 4.98 17.43
C ASP A 6 2.57 3.93 16.58
N LEU A 7 1.97 2.93 17.21
CA LEU A 7 1.10 1.95 16.53
C LEU A 7 -0.17 2.59 15.97
N ARG A 8 -0.75 3.54 16.71
CA ARG A 8 -1.94 4.26 16.27
C ARG A 8 -1.64 5.13 15.05
N ALA A 9 -0.50 5.83 15.06
CA ALA A 9 -0.05 6.62 13.93
C ALA A 9 0.19 5.74 12.69
N MET A 10 0.83 4.58 12.86
CA MET A 10 1.04 3.64 11.76
C MET A 10 -0.27 3.10 11.17
N ASN A 11 -1.24 2.75 12.01
CA ASN A 11 -2.59 2.36 11.56
C ASN A 11 -3.32 3.49 10.82
N LEU A 12 -3.20 4.72 11.32
CA LEU A 12 -3.80 5.89 10.68
C LEU A 12 -3.21 6.13 9.29
N MET A 13 -1.89 6.01 9.14
CA MET A 13 -1.22 6.13 7.84
C MET A 13 -1.71 5.06 6.85
N HIS A 14 -1.75 3.78 7.24
CA HIS A 14 -2.25 2.71 6.37
C HIS A 14 -3.70 2.95 5.94
N LYS A 15 -4.58 3.28 6.89
CA LYS A 15 -5.99 3.57 6.59
C LYS A 15 -6.17 4.80 5.70
N ALA A 16 -5.35 5.85 5.87
CA ALA A 16 -5.41 7.04 5.04
C ALA A 16 -5.00 6.73 3.59
N MET A 17 -3.91 5.99 3.39
CA MET A 17 -3.46 5.54 2.06
C MET A 17 -4.51 4.63 1.39
N LEU A 18 -5.10 3.70 2.15
CA LEU A 18 -6.17 2.83 1.65
C LEU A 18 -7.44 3.62 1.29
N ALA A 19 -7.85 4.57 2.12
CA ALA A 19 -9.00 5.42 1.84
C ALA A 19 -8.76 6.32 0.62
N GLY A 20 -7.54 6.84 0.44
CA GLY A 20 -7.17 7.69 -0.69
C GLY A 20 -7.38 7.01 -2.04
N GLN A 21 -6.84 5.80 -2.21
CA GLN A 21 -7.02 5.01 -3.44
C GLN A 21 -8.50 4.61 -3.68
N ILE A 22 -9.25 4.24 -2.64
CA ILE A 22 -10.68 3.89 -2.76
C ILE A 22 -11.49 5.11 -3.18
N LEU A 23 -11.27 6.25 -2.53
CA LEU A 23 -11.98 7.49 -2.85
C LEU A 23 -11.66 7.94 -4.27
N PHE A 24 -10.39 7.88 -4.68
CA PHE A 24 -9.99 8.26 -6.02
C PHE A 24 -10.61 7.33 -7.08
N ALA A 25 -10.60 6.02 -6.85
CA ALA A 25 -11.27 5.05 -7.70
C ALA A 25 -12.77 5.35 -7.84
N ALA A 26 -13.45 5.64 -6.73
CA ALA A 26 -14.88 5.95 -6.72
C ALA A 26 -15.19 7.25 -7.50
N ILE A 27 -14.37 8.29 -7.35
CA ILE A 27 -14.52 9.55 -8.10
C ILE A 27 -14.34 9.30 -9.60
N CYS A 28 -13.26 8.64 -10.03
CA CYS A 28 -13.02 8.34 -11.44
C CYS A 28 -14.14 7.49 -12.03
N PHE A 29 -14.64 6.49 -11.29
CA PHE A 29 -15.77 5.67 -11.71
C PHE A 29 -17.05 6.50 -11.88
N TYR A 30 -17.38 7.33 -10.89
CA TYR A 30 -18.56 8.19 -10.95
C TYR A 30 -18.50 9.17 -12.13
N MET A 31 -17.34 9.79 -12.39
CA MET A 31 -17.17 10.72 -13.50
C MET A 31 -17.39 10.06 -14.87
N LEU A 32 -16.92 8.83 -15.07
CA LEU A 32 -17.14 8.08 -16.30
C LEU A 32 -18.58 7.55 -16.40
N TYR A 33 -19.14 7.02 -15.31
CA TYR A 33 -20.50 6.50 -15.27
C TYR A 33 -21.55 7.59 -15.54
N SER A 34 -21.39 8.76 -14.93
CA SER A 34 -22.28 9.92 -15.13
C SER A 34 -22.10 10.61 -16.48
N LYS A 35 -21.13 10.17 -17.29
CA LYS A 35 -20.72 10.82 -18.55
C LYS A 35 -20.27 12.29 -18.37
N ALA A 36 -19.91 12.68 -17.14
CA ALA A 36 -19.32 13.98 -16.86
C ALA A 36 -17.93 14.14 -17.52
N MET A 37 -17.30 13.02 -17.88
CA MET A 37 -16.02 12.98 -18.58
C MET A 37 -16.05 11.90 -19.68
N VAL A 38 -15.45 12.21 -20.83
CA VAL A 38 -15.28 11.27 -21.95
C VAL A 38 -13.79 10.89 -22.05
N PRO A 39 -13.44 9.60 -21.97
CA PRO A 39 -12.04 9.15 -22.04
C PRO A 39 -11.32 9.70 -23.29
N SER A 40 -10.11 10.24 -23.09
CA SER A 40 -9.35 10.92 -24.16
C SER A 40 -8.24 10.08 -24.78
N LEU A 41 -7.89 8.93 -24.19
CA LEU A 41 -6.76 8.08 -24.60
C LEU A 41 -7.17 6.61 -24.81
N GLN A 42 -8.35 6.38 -25.39
CA GLN A 42 -8.92 5.04 -25.60
C GLN A 42 -7.97 4.11 -26.36
N ASP A 43 -7.30 4.61 -27.40
CA ASP A 43 -6.39 3.82 -28.25
C ASP A 43 -5.06 3.45 -27.58
N MET A 44 -4.74 4.04 -26.42
CA MET A 44 -3.50 3.76 -25.68
C MET A 44 -3.67 2.64 -24.65
N ASP A 45 -4.85 2.04 -24.56
CA ASP A 45 -5.21 1.08 -23.51
C ASP A 45 -4.25 -0.13 -23.45
N LYS A 46 -3.90 -0.73 -24.59
CA LYS A 46 -2.98 -1.87 -24.66
C LYS A 46 -1.59 -1.54 -24.13
N ILE A 47 -1.06 -0.37 -24.50
CA ILE A 47 0.27 0.08 -24.05
C ILE A 47 0.22 0.32 -22.53
N PHE A 48 -0.80 1.02 -22.05
CA PHE A 48 -0.99 1.27 -20.62
C PHE A 48 -1.21 -0.01 -19.82
N GLN A 49 -1.88 -1.03 -20.36
CA GLN A 49 -2.06 -2.32 -19.69
C GLN A 49 -0.73 -3.01 -19.46
N VAL A 50 0.16 -3.05 -20.47
CA VAL A 50 1.49 -3.64 -20.32
C VAL A 50 2.29 -2.91 -19.24
N ILE A 51 2.26 -1.57 -19.24
CA ILE A 51 2.92 -0.76 -18.23
C ILE A 51 2.32 -1.01 -16.84
N ALA A 52 0.99 -1.03 -16.72
CA ALA A 52 0.30 -1.23 -15.45
C ALA A 52 0.65 -2.61 -14.84
N ILE A 53 0.66 -3.66 -15.65
CA ILE A 53 1.04 -5.01 -15.20
C ILE A 53 2.51 -5.04 -14.79
N ALA A 54 3.41 -4.46 -15.58
CA ALA A 54 4.84 -4.40 -15.27
C ALA A 54 5.11 -3.64 -13.97
N LEU A 55 4.50 -2.46 -13.80
CA LEU A 55 4.60 -1.67 -12.58
C LEU A 55 4.00 -2.39 -11.38
N SER A 56 2.88 -3.09 -11.55
CA SER A 56 2.23 -3.87 -10.49
C SER A 56 3.12 -5.01 -10.00
N ALA A 57 3.68 -5.78 -10.93
CA ALA A 57 4.61 -6.85 -10.60
C ALA A 57 5.88 -6.29 -9.94
N ALA A 58 6.51 -5.29 -10.55
CA ALA A 58 7.71 -4.66 -10.00
C ALA A 58 7.46 -4.07 -8.61
N GLY A 59 6.36 -3.36 -8.42
CA GLY A 59 5.94 -2.78 -7.14
C GLY A 59 5.73 -3.84 -6.07
N PHE A 60 5.00 -4.91 -6.38
CA PHE A 60 4.78 -6.01 -5.45
C PHE A 60 6.09 -6.68 -5.03
N PHE A 61 6.95 -7.05 -5.98
CA PHE A 61 8.22 -7.72 -5.67
C PHE A 61 9.22 -6.80 -4.96
N ALA A 62 9.40 -5.57 -5.45
CA ALA A 62 10.32 -4.60 -4.85
C ALA A 62 9.88 -4.19 -3.45
N GLY A 63 8.59 -3.91 -3.24
CA GLY A 63 8.03 -3.57 -1.94
C GLY A 63 8.24 -4.70 -0.92
N ASN A 64 7.96 -5.94 -1.32
CA ASN A 64 8.18 -7.11 -0.46
C ASN A 64 9.66 -7.35 -0.15
N PHE A 65 10.55 -7.16 -1.13
CA PHE A 65 11.99 -7.29 -0.95
C PHE A 65 12.54 -6.24 0.04
N LEU A 66 12.16 -4.98 -0.14
CA LEU A 66 12.58 -3.88 0.74
C LEU A 66 12.03 -4.03 2.15
N PHE A 67 10.79 -4.48 2.29
CA PHE A 67 10.20 -4.82 3.59
C PHE A 67 11.01 -5.90 4.30
N LYS A 68 11.29 -7.02 3.62
CA LYS A 68 12.09 -8.12 4.18
C LYS A 68 13.49 -7.65 4.60
N LYS A 69 14.13 -6.81 3.78
CA LYS A 69 15.44 -6.22 4.11
C LYS A 69 15.39 -5.39 5.39
N LYS A 70 14.38 -4.51 5.53
CA LYS A 70 14.20 -3.70 6.75
C LYS A 70 13.83 -4.54 7.96
N LEU A 71 13.05 -5.59 7.77
CA LEU A 71 12.70 -6.52 8.83
C LEU A 71 13.91 -7.31 9.33
N SER A 72 14.79 -7.78 8.43
CA SER A 72 16.05 -8.44 8.81
C SER A 72 16.92 -7.50 9.64
N GLN A 73 17.09 -6.27 9.17
CA GLN A 73 17.80 -5.23 9.92
C GLN A 73 17.19 -5.04 11.31
N ALA A 74 15.87 -4.89 11.42
CA ALA A 74 15.19 -4.72 12.70
C ALA A 74 15.42 -5.88 13.69
N ARG A 75 15.56 -7.11 13.19
CA ARG A 75 15.83 -8.29 14.02
C ARG A 75 17.29 -8.36 14.47
N GLU A 76 18.20 -7.96 13.60
CA GLU A 76 19.65 -8.06 13.82
C GLU A 76 20.21 -6.93 14.70
N ILE A 77 19.55 -5.77 14.79
CA ILE A 77 20.09 -4.67 15.60
C ILE A 77 20.07 -5.02 17.09
N SER A 78 21.20 -4.75 17.76
CA SER A 78 21.31 -4.74 19.22
C SER A 78 20.80 -3.42 19.80
N ALA A 79 19.51 -3.14 19.61
CA ALA A 79 18.85 -1.94 20.16
C ALA A 79 17.50 -2.27 20.81
N GLY A 80 16.92 -1.27 21.45
CA GLY A 80 15.62 -1.39 22.12
C GLY A 80 14.46 -1.62 21.15
N LEU A 81 13.30 -1.97 21.72
CA LEU A 81 12.07 -2.23 20.98
C LEU A 81 11.67 -1.06 20.07
N LYS A 82 11.90 0.18 20.52
CA LYS A 82 11.53 1.39 19.80
C LYS A 82 12.30 1.54 18.49
N GLU A 83 13.61 1.29 18.52
CA GLU A 83 14.48 1.35 17.35
C GLU A 83 14.14 0.23 16.36
N LYS A 84 13.87 -0.98 16.85
CA LYS A 84 13.40 -2.11 16.03
C LYS A 84 12.07 -1.80 15.36
N PHE A 85 11.13 -1.21 16.11
CA PHE A 85 9.84 -0.79 15.60
C PHE A 85 9.96 0.31 14.54
N ALA A 86 10.88 1.26 14.70
CA ALA A 86 11.12 2.30 13.70
C ALA A 86 11.56 1.72 12.34
N LEU A 87 12.47 0.73 12.35
CA LEU A 87 12.88 0.01 11.14
C LEU A 87 11.73 -0.80 10.52
N TYR A 88 10.96 -1.51 11.34
CA TYR A 88 9.76 -2.21 10.89
C TYR A 88 8.76 -1.27 10.22
N ARG A 89 8.42 -0.17 10.89
CA ARG A 89 7.49 0.86 10.39
C ARG A 89 7.98 1.42 9.06
N SER A 90 9.27 1.75 8.95
CA SER A 90 9.88 2.21 7.69
C SER A 90 9.73 1.17 6.57
N GLY A 91 9.96 -0.11 6.89
CA GLY A 91 9.73 -1.22 5.95
C GLY A 91 8.28 -1.30 5.48
N CYS A 92 7.31 -1.21 6.39
CA CYS A 92 5.89 -1.23 6.06
C CYS A 92 5.49 -0.07 5.14
N VAL A 93 5.89 1.16 5.48
CA VAL A 93 5.56 2.34 4.65
C VAL A 93 6.13 2.21 3.24
N MET A 94 7.35 1.69 3.08
CA MET A 94 7.89 1.40 1.75
C MET A 94 7.06 0.34 1.02
N GLN A 95 6.76 -0.78 1.67
CA GLN A 95 5.95 -1.84 1.07
C GLN A 95 4.60 -1.32 0.56
N TRP A 96 3.95 -0.48 1.37
CA TRP A 96 2.68 0.16 1.04
C TRP A 96 2.82 1.10 -0.16
N ALA A 97 3.80 1.99 -0.16
CA ALA A 97 4.01 2.95 -1.26
C ALA A 97 4.28 2.24 -2.60
N PHE A 98 5.07 1.17 -2.58
CA PHE A 98 5.36 0.37 -3.78
C PHE A 98 4.15 -0.37 -4.34
N LEU A 99 3.13 -0.63 -3.52
CA LEU A 99 1.88 -1.25 -3.96
C LEU A 99 0.81 -0.21 -4.35
N GLU A 100 0.79 0.92 -3.63
CA GLU A 100 -0.13 2.03 -3.90
C GLU A 100 0.16 2.70 -5.25
N GLY A 101 1.44 2.90 -5.61
CA GLY A 101 1.84 3.53 -6.87
C GLY A 101 1.19 2.90 -8.11
N PRO A 102 1.37 1.58 -8.35
CA PRO A 102 0.70 0.88 -9.44
C PRO A 102 -0.83 0.87 -9.33
N GLY A 103 -1.38 0.91 -8.11
CA GLY A 103 -2.83 0.99 -7.87
C GLY A 103 -3.41 2.33 -8.34
N ILE A 104 -2.79 3.43 -7.93
CA ILE A 104 -3.14 4.79 -8.39
C ILE A 104 -2.93 4.93 -9.90
N PHE A 105 -1.81 4.44 -10.42
CA PHE A 105 -1.54 4.42 -11.87
C PHE A 105 -2.67 3.71 -12.64
N SER A 106 -3.11 2.55 -12.15
CA SER A 106 -4.22 1.81 -12.76
C SER A 106 -5.53 2.61 -12.71
N ILE A 107 -5.84 3.30 -11.60
CA ILE A 107 -7.03 4.17 -11.52
C ILE A 107 -6.95 5.32 -12.57
N VAL A 108 -5.77 5.93 -12.73
CA VAL A 108 -5.56 6.97 -13.75
C VAL A 108 -5.75 6.41 -15.16
N CYS A 109 -5.19 5.23 -15.47
CA CYS A 109 -5.39 4.60 -16.78
C CYS A 109 -6.85 4.26 -17.05
N PHE A 110 -7.60 3.79 -16.04
CA PHE A 110 -9.05 3.61 -16.16
C PHE A 110 -9.74 4.92 -16.52
N PHE A 111 -9.43 6.01 -15.81
CA PHE A 111 -10.00 7.33 -16.06
C PHE A 111 -9.70 7.83 -17.48
N LEU A 112 -8.47 7.66 -17.97
CA LEU A 112 -8.02 8.16 -19.27
C LEU A 112 -8.52 7.33 -20.46
N THR A 113 -8.69 6.02 -20.29
CA THR A 113 -9.02 5.08 -21.38
C THR A 113 -10.47 4.61 -21.36
N GLY A 114 -11.15 4.69 -20.21
CA GLY A 114 -12.45 4.06 -20.00
C GLY A 114 -12.41 2.53 -19.94
N ASN A 115 -11.21 1.91 -19.96
CA ASN A 115 -11.07 0.46 -19.99
C ASN A 115 -11.14 -0.12 -18.56
N TYR A 116 -12.18 -0.93 -18.32
CA TYR A 116 -12.48 -1.53 -17.01
C TYR A 116 -11.45 -2.56 -16.53
N ALA A 117 -10.56 -3.06 -17.40
CA ALA A 117 -9.46 -3.92 -16.97
C ALA A 117 -8.54 -3.22 -15.94
N PHE A 118 -8.37 -1.90 -16.09
CA PHE A 118 -7.55 -1.11 -15.17
C PHE A 118 -8.17 -0.98 -13.78
N ILE A 119 -9.49 -0.76 -13.68
CA ILE A 119 -10.15 -0.67 -12.37
C ILE A 119 -10.20 -2.03 -11.67
N ALA A 120 -10.31 -3.13 -12.43
CA ALA A 120 -10.18 -4.48 -11.90
C ALA A 120 -8.77 -4.74 -11.33
N LEU A 121 -7.72 -4.36 -12.07
CA LEU A 121 -6.35 -4.45 -11.57
C LEU A 121 -6.13 -3.58 -10.32
N ALA A 122 -6.62 -2.34 -10.34
CA ALA A 122 -6.58 -1.46 -9.18
C ALA A 122 -7.22 -2.15 -7.98
N ALA A 123 -8.45 -2.69 -8.12
CA ALA A 123 -9.15 -3.38 -7.04
C ALA A 123 -8.34 -4.55 -6.43
N VAL A 124 -7.66 -5.35 -7.25
CA VAL A 124 -6.76 -6.41 -6.76
C VAL A 124 -5.61 -5.81 -5.93
N LEU A 125 -4.99 -4.73 -6.39
CA LEU A 125 -3.92 -4.04 -5.66
C LEU A 125 -4.42 -3.42 -4.35
N ILE A 126 -5.63 -2.84 -4.34
CA ILE A 126 -6.29 -2.31 -3.13
C ILE A 126 -6.50 -3.44 -2.11
N LEU A 127 -6.98 -4.60 -2.56
CA LEU A 127 -7.19 -5.76 -1.69
C LEU A 127 -5.87 -6.28 -1.11
N LEU A 128 -4.84 -6.41 -1.95
CA LEU A 128 -3.49 -6.76 -1.49
C LEU A 128 -2.98 -5.75 -0.45
N PHE A 129 -3.20 -4.45 -0.68
CA PHE A 129 -2.81 -3.39 0.25
C PHE A 129 -3.56 -3.51 1.58
N ALA A 130 -4.85 -3.80 1.55
CA ALA A 130 -5.66 -3.99 2.75
C ALA A 130 -5.18 -5.17 3.60
N ILE A 131 -4.78 -6.29 2.98
CA ILE A 131 -4.21 -7.46 3.67
C ILE A 131 -2.89 -7.12 4.37
N LEU A 132 -2.16 -6.10 3.91
CA LEU A 132 -0.91 -5.65 4.53
C LEU A 132 -1.12 -4.77 5.78
N ALA A 133 -2.36 -4.59 6.25
CA ALA A 133 -2.66 -3.83 7.45
C ALA A 133 -1.79 -4.26 8.66
N PRO A 134 -1.30 -3.30 9.46
CA PRO A 134 -0.53 -3.62 10.65
C PRO A 134 -1.45 -4.17 11.76
N SER A 135 -0.99 -5.20 12.48
CA SER A 135 -1.65 -5.73 13.67
C SER A 135 -0.64 -6.02 14.77
N LYS A 136 -1.07 -5.94 16.04
CA LYS A 136 -0.20 -6.19 17.20
C LYS A 136 0.45 -7.58 17.12
N LEU A 137 -0.36 -8.60 16.84
CA LEU A 137 0.09 -9.98 16.63
C LEU A 137 1.14 -10.10 15.51
N LYS A 138 0.90 -9.46 14.35
CA LYS A 138 1.85 -9.48 13.23
C LYS A 138 3.17 -8.83 13.61
N ILE A 139 3.14 -7.73 14.37
CA ILE A 139 4.34 -7.02 14.81
C ILE A 139 5.12 -7.85 15.83
N ALA A 140 4.45 -8.39 16.84
CA ALA A 140 5.03 -9.27 17.86
C ALA A 140 5.74 -10.47 17.22
N LEU A 141 5.03 -11.18 16.33
CA LEU A 141 5.57 -12.33 15.60
C LEU A 141 6.76 -11.95 14.72
N LEU A 142 6.68 -10.82 14.01
CA LEU A 142 7.74 -10.43 13.08
C LEU A 142 8.96 -9.86 13.81
N LEU A 143 8.81 -9.20 14.94
CA LEU A 143 9.94 -8.66 15.71
C LEU A 143 10.50 -9.64 16.76
N GLY A 144 9.79 -10.75 17.03
CA GLY A 144 10.19 -11.73 18.04
C GLY A 144 10.04 -11.21 19.46
N VAL A 145 9.00 -10.43 19.73
CA VAL A 145 8.70 -9.79 21.03
C VAL A 145 7.27 -10.16 21.46
N SER A 146 6.95 -9.99 22.73
CA SER A 146 5.60 -10.27 23.25
C SER A 146 4.58 -9.21 22.82
N GLU A 147 3.30 -9.58 22.72
CA GLU A 147 2.23 -8.61 22.43
C GLU A 147 2.07 -7.55 23.53
N ALA A 148 2.41 -7.91 24.77
CA ALA A 148 2.41 -6.99 25.91
C ALA A 148 3.42 -5.85 25.69
N GLU A 149 4.66 -6.19 25.28
CA GLU A 149 5.68 -5.19 24.94
C GLU A 149 5.25 -4.30 23.76
N VAL A 150 4.61 -4.88 22.74
CA VAL A 150 4.07 -4.13 21.60
C VAL A 150 2.97 -3.17 22.04
N SER A 151 2.18 -3.52 23.08
CA SER A 151 1.13 -2.63 23.59
C SER A 151 1.64 -1.35 24.25
N GLU A 152 2.94 -1.32 24.59
CA GLU A 152 3.59 -0.15 25.20
C GLU A 152 4.09 0.88 24.16
N LEU A 153 4.06 0.54 22.86
CA LEU A 153 4.43 1.40 21.70
C LEU A 153 3.31 2.36 21.28
#